data_AF-A0A166A1K0-F1
#
_entry.id   AF-A0A166A1K0-F1
#
_cell.length_a   1.000
_cell.length_b   1.000
_cell.length_c   1.000
_cell.angle_alpha   90.00
_cell.angle_beta   90.00
_cell.angle_gamma   90.00
#
_symmetry.space_group_name_H-M   'P 1'
#
loop_
_entity.id
_entity.type
_entity.pdbx_description
1 polymer ?
#
loop_
_entity_poly.entity_id
_entity_poly.type
_entity_poly.pdbx_seq_one_letter_code
_entity_poly.pdbx_strand_id
1 'polypeptide(L)'
;MTSESSYEPDDLDVMLDSAREAADAGTLLGAQVLQLFQVACLLRAEGPLVRKERNIFAESTKLFTNWAWKELYDPSPESWTTILDIQLDVLMHAVLMCEHFLEEDLAIIGAFFETFERIIARLHRLSHEPNGEREIAAVQRVAACADDACEFLWAHRQSLSALWTPGTRTDLDSLRGAYILPLYIKEAIIDTFGPDLFFERVLQDIELEGISGRYRAALLQCLCLPGLHPLMISSFKKHRGLDAAAAVLDKYGTDPDDETRALICSNASILVHKCVAEYFLRQDLLYPLLIVDGSLLVSTLTRDILLVADNCPKLEQKEKKTLCELIQSYTRLLEAREHRSHARTFKAQIKTNARIEWWPNLARLQAAHYHAKEDQLLRLILRVWGGFGIACGLNEEKERRRHRREGRSFCSWTACKYSTQKPPGNLRLCQACGEAQYCERECQKRDWNQG
;
A
#
# COMPACT_ATOMS: atom_id res chain seq x y z
N MET A 1 -8.99 -19.03 -33.81
CA MET A 1 -7.77 -19.79 -33.46
C MET A 1 -8.18 -21.23 -33.24
N THR A 2 -8.00 -22.09 -34.24
CA THR A 2 -8.35 -23.53 -34.18
C THR A 2 -7.22 -24.35 -34.80
N SER A 3 -5.99 -24.03 -34.42
CA SER A 3 -4.90 -24.98 -34.51
C SER A 3 -5.07 -25.89 -33.30
N GLU A 4 -5.63 -27.08 -33.49
CA GLU A 4 -5.66 -28.16 -32.50
C GLU A 4 -4.21 -28.57 -32.20
N SER A 5 -3.52 -27.76 -31.39
CA SER A 5 -2.25 -28.16 -30.79
C SER A 5 -2.60 -29.00 -29.57
N SER A 6 -2.77 -30.30 -29.78
CA SER A 6 -2.90 -31.26 -28.68
C SER A 6 -1.55 -31.35 -27.97
N TYR A 7 -1.36 -30.55 -26.92
CA TYR A 7 -0.25 -30.75 -26.00
C TYR A 7 -0.50 -32.04 -25.23
N GLU A 8 0.42 -33.00 -25.32
CA GLU A 8 0.32 -34.18 -24.47
C GLU A 8 0.63 -33.77 -23.02
N PRO A 9 -0.04 -34.35 -22.00
CA PRO A 9 0.21 -34.00 -20.60
C PRO A 9 1.67 -34.13 -20.16
N ASP A 10 2.47 -34.94 -20.86
CA ASP A 10 3.89 -35.13 -20.57
C ASP A 10 4.75 -33.95 -21.10
N ASP A 11 4.32 -33.28 -22.17
CA ASP A 11 4.99 -32.07 -22.66
C ASP A 11 4.88 -30.93 -21.64
N LEU A 12 3.75 -30.85 -20.94
CA LEU A 12 3.50 -29.79 -19.95
C LEU A 12 4.32 -29.97 -18.68
N ASP A 13 4.57 -31.20 -18.26
CA ASP A 13 5.49 -31.46 -17.14
C ASP A 13 6.91 -31.02 -17.51
N VAL A 14 7.37 -31.36 -18.72
CA VAL A 14 8.69 -30.95 -19.20
C VAL A 14 8.80 -29.43 -19.28
N MET A 15 7.75 -28.74 -19.75
CA MET A 15 7.70 -27.28 -19.76
C MET A 15 7.72 -26.69 -18.34
N LEU A 16 6.96 -27.26 -17.41
CA LEU A 16 6.88 -26.79 -16.02
C LEU A 16 8.21 -27.00 -15.29
N ASP A 17 8.84 -28.16 -15.44
CA ASP A 17 10.11 -28.47 -14.80
C ASP A 17 11.23 -27.60 -15.39
N SER A 18 11.26 -27.40 -16.71
CA SER A 18 12.18 -26.45 -17.35
C SER A 18 11.98 -25.02 -16.84
N ALA A 19 10.73 -24.59 -16.65
CA ALA A 19 10.43 -23.27 -16.10
C ALA A 19 10.85 -23.14 -14.63
N ARG A 20 10.73 -24.20 -13.82
CA ARG A 20 11.19 -24.21 -12.42
C ARG A 20 12.71 -24.11 -12.32
N GLU A 21 13.43 -24.94 -13.07
CA GLU A 21 14.89 -24.91 -13.10
C GLU A 21 15.42 -23.53 -13.51
N ALA A 22 14.79 -22.92 -14.52
CA ALA A 22 15.14 -21.56 -14.95
C ALA A 22 14.74 -20.49 -13.90
N ALA A 23 13.63 -20.67 -13.17
CA ALA A 23 13.23 -19.77 -12.08
C ALA A 23 14.26 -19.77 -10.95
N ASP A 24 14.69 -20.97 -10.53
CA ASP A 24 15.66 -21.16 -9.45
C ASP A 24 17.05 -20.65 -9.85
N ALA A 25 17.41 -20.79 -11.13
CA ALA A 25 18.65 -20.24 -11.69
C ALA A 25 18.59 -18.71 -11.93
N GLY A 26 17.41 -18.08 -11.83
CA GLY A 26 17.21 -16.68 -12.18
C GLY A 26 17.34 -16.38 -13.68
N THR A 27 17.19 -17.40 -14.52
CA THR A 27 17.31 -17.33 -15.99
C THR A 27 15.97 -17.50 -16.71
N LEU A 28 14.87 -17.55 -15.97
CA LEU A 28 13.52 -17.74 -16.51
C LEU A 28 13.15 -16.64 -17.51
N LEU A 29 12.97 -17.03 -18.77
CA LEU A 29 12.59 -16.11 -19.84
C LEU A 29 11.08 -15.85 -19.80
N GLY A 30 10.67 -14.59 -19.99
CA GLY A 30 9.25 -14.22 -20.00
C GLY A 30 8.41 -14.99 -21.02
N ALA A 31 8.98 -15.30 -22.19
CA ALA A 31 8.32 -16.10 -23.21
C ALA A 31 7.96 -17.52 -22.72
N GLN A 32 8.82 -18.17 -21.92
CA GLN A 32 8.56 -19.52 -21.39
C GLN A 32 7.42 -19.49 -20.37
N VAL A 33 7.41 -18.47 -19.49
CA VAL A 33 6.35 -18.30 -18.50
C VAL A 33 5.01 -18.02 -19.17
N LEU A 34 5.00 -17.12 -20.15
CA LEU A 34 3.80 -16.76 -20.90
C LEU A 34 3.24 -17.97 -21.66
N GLN A 35 4.09 -18.75 -22.31
CA GLN A 35 3.67 -19.95 -23.03
C GLN A 35 3.07 -21.00 -22.08
N LEU A 36 3.74 -21.30 -20.97
CA LEU A 36 3.24 -22.25 -19.97
C LEU A 36 1.90 -21.79 -19.37
N PHE A 37 1.80 -20.51 -19.02
CA PHE A 37 0.58 -19.94 -18.45
C PHE A 37 -0.57 -19.91 -19.48
N GLN A 38 -0.28 -19.60 -20.74
CA GLN A 38 -1.25 -19.64 -21.83
C GLN A 38 -1.85 -21.04 -21.98
N VAL A 39 -1.00 -22.09 -22.09
CA VAL A 39 -1.52 -23.46 -22.26
C VAL A 39 -2.32 -23.90 -21.04
N ALA A 40 -1.87 -23.55 -19.83
CA ALA A 40 -2.61 -23.85 -18.62
C ALA A 40 -3.98 -23.15 -18.57
N CYS A 41 -4.08 -21.89 -19.03
CA CYS A 41 -5.35 -21.19 -19.09
C CYS A 41 -6.28 -21.76 -20.17
N LEU A 42 -5.73 -22.20 -21.31
CA LEU A 42 -6.53 -22.88 -22.35
C LEU A 42 -7.16 -24.15 -21.81
N LEU A 43 -6.36 -25.03 -21.20
CA LEU A 43 -6.87 -26.24 -20.53
C LEU A 43 -7.95 -25.90 -19.51
N ARG A 44 -7.74 -24.85 -18.71
CA ARG A 44 -8.69 -24.47 -17.67
C ARG A 44 -9.99 -23.90 -18.23
N ALA A 45 -9.92 -23.15 -19.33
CA ALA A 45 -11.08 -22.60 -20.01
C ALA A 45 -11.92 -23.67 -20.72
N GLU A 46 -11.34 -24.82 -21.08
CA GLU A 46 -12.05 -25.95 -21.69
C GLU A 46 -12.92 -26.74 -20.69
N GLY A 47 -12.64 -26.64 -19.38
CA GLY A 47 -13.52 -27.18 -18.34
C GLY A 47 -12.80 -27.69 -17.08
N PRO A 48 -13.30 -28.78 -16.45
CA PRO A 48 -12.71 -29.34 -15.25
C PRO A 48 -11.36 -30.02 -15.55
N LEU A 49 -10.34 -29.69 -14.76
CA LEU A 49 -9.02 -30.28 -14.89
C LEU A 49 -8.89 -31.58 -14.10
N VAL A 50 -8.19 -32.57 -14.65
CA VAL A 50 -7.75 -33.73 -13.85
C VAL A 50 -6.66 -33.30 -12.85
N ARG A 51 -6.39 -34.13 -11.84
CA ARG A 51 -5.44 -33.80 -10.75
C ARG A 51 -4.07 -33.31 -11.26
N LYS A 52 -3.54 -33.92 -12.32
CA LYS A 52 -2.24 -33.55 -12.92
C LYS A 52 -2.30 -32.14 -13.52
N GLU A 53 -3.27 -31.89 -14.40
CA GLU A 53 -3.50 -30.58 -15.03
C GLU A 53 -3.79 -29.49 -14.01
N ARG A 54 -4.55 -29.79 -12.96
CA ARG A 54 -4.84 -28.85 -11.87
C ARG A 54 -3.57 -28.39 -11.16
N ASN A 55 -2.62 -29.30 -10.93
CA ASN A 55 -1.31 -28.94 -10.39
C ASN A 55 -0.53 -28.05 -11.36
N ILE A 56 -0.56 -28.36 -12.66
CA ILE A 56 0.10 -27.55 -13.70
C ILE A 56 -0.49 -26.13 -13.72
N PHE A 57 -1.81 -25.99 -13.69
CA PHE A 57 -2.49 -24.70 -13.63
C PHE A 57 -2.15 -23.90 -12.37
N ALA A 58 -2.15 -24.54 -11.21
CA ALA A 58 -1.78 -23.90 -9.95
C ALA A 58 -0.32 -23.40 -9.96
N GLU A 59 0.61 -24.21 -10.45
CA GLU A 59 2.04 -23.87 -10.49
C GLU A 59 2.37 -22.86 -11.57
N SER A 60 1.77 -22.96 -12.76
CA SER A 60 1.92 -21.95 -13.82
C SER A 60 1.35 -20.60 -13.39
N THR A 61 0.21 -20.58 -12.69
CA THR A 61 -0.36 -19.36 -12.11
C THR A 61 0.62 -18.72 -11.13
N LYS A 62 1.19 -19.49 -10.18
CA LYS A 62 2.20 -18.96 -9.24
C LYS A 62 3.44 -18.41 -9.94
N LEU A 63 3.98 -19.15 -10.91
CA LEU A 63 5.15 -18.74 -11.69
C LEU A 63 4.86 -17.45 -12.45
N PHE A 64 3.71 -17.38 -13.11
CA PHE A 64 3.30 -16.21 -13.87
C PHE A 64 3.03 -15.01 -12.97
N THR A 65 2.37 -15.18 -11.82
CA THR A 65 2.21 -14.12 -10.82
C THR A 65 3.59 -13.60 -10.38
N ASN A 66 4.51 -14.47 -9.95
CA ASN A 66 5.84 -14.07 -9.51
C ASN A 66 6.66 -13.36 -10.60
N TRP A 67 6.54 -13.82 -11.84
CA TRP A 67 7.16 -13.19 -13.00
C TRP A 67 6.53 -11.83 -13.29
N ALA A 68 5.20 -11.76 -13.35
CA ALA A 68 4.42 -10.55 -13.60
C ALA A 68 4.69 -9.47 -12.54
N TRP A 69 4.92 -9.86 -11.29
CA TRP A 69 5.32 -8.96 -10.21
C TRP A 69 6.64 -8.25 -10.47
N LYS A 70 7.59 -8.92 -11.12
CA LYS A 70 8.90 -8.35 -11.47
C LYS A 70 8.83 -7.57 -12.78
N GLU A 71 8.22 -8.16 -13.81
CA GLU A 71 8.27 -7.67 -15.18
C GLU A 71 7.16 -6.68 -15.52
N LEU A 72 5.91 -6.82 -15.06
CA LEU A 72 4.82 -5.92 -15.50
C LEU A 72 4.97 -4.46 -15.01
N TYR A 73 5.87 -4.21 -14.07
CA TYR A 73 6.22 -2.83 -13.72
C TYR A 73 6.90 -2.11 -14.90
N ASP A 74 7.73 -2.83 -15.66
CA ASP A 74 8.44 -2.35 -16.83
C ASP A 74 8.75 -3.51 -17.81
N PRO A 75 7.72 -4.07 -18.48
CA PRO A 75 7.89 -5.31 -19.24
C PRO A 75 8.72 -5.04 -20.48
N SER A 76 9.57 -6.02 -20.84
CA SER A 76 10.26 -5.94 -22.13
C SER A 76 9.23 -5.78 -23.26
N PRO A 77 9.53 -4.98 -24.30
CA PRO A 77 8.64 -4.83 -25.45
C PRO A 77 8.24 -6.18 -26.07
N GLU A 78 9.12 -7.19 -26.07
CA GLU A 78 8.78 -8.52 -26.58
C GLU A 78 7.77 -9.25 -25.69
N SER A 79 7.95 -9.19 -24.36
CA SER A 79 7.03 -9.85 -23.41
C SER A 79 5.64 -9.23 -23.50
N TRP A 80 5.56 -7.91 -23.62
CA TRP A 80 4.30 -7.20 -23.75
C TRP A 80 3.62 -7.47 -25.10
N THR A 81 4.39 -7.47 -26.20
CA THR A 81 3.90 -7.87 -27.52
C THR A 81 3.31 -9.28 -27.48
N THR A 82 3.99 -10.21 -26.81
CA THR A 82 3.52 -11.58 -26.63
C THR A 82 2.19 -11.63 -25.87
N ILE A 83 2.04 -10.90 -24.75
CA ILE A 83 0.79 -10.80 -23.98
C ILE A 83 -0.38 -10.36 -24.87
N LEU A 84 -0.15 -9.35 -25.72
CA LEU A 84 -1.17 -8.83 -26.64
C LEU A 84 -1.46 -9.79 -27.81
N ASP A 85 -0.43 -10.48 -28.33
CA ASP A 85 -0.56 -11.43 -29.44
C ASP A 85 -1.39 -12.66 -29.03
N ILE A 86 -1.17 -13.17 -27.82
CA ILE A 86 -1.93 -14.32 -27.29
C ILE A 86 -3.30 -13.92 -26.75
N GLN A 87 -3.65 -12.63 -26.77
CA GLN A 87 -4.89 -12.08 -26.19
C GLN A 87 -5.12 -12.58 -24.76
N LEU A 88 -4.10 -12.45 -23.92
CA LEU A 88 -4.13 -13.00 -22.57
C LEU A 88 -5.32 -12.48 -21.75
N ASP A 89 -5.78 -11.26 -22.03
CA ASP A 89 -6.98 -10.67 -21.45
C ASP A 89 -8.25 -11.51 -21.70
N VAL A 90 -8.44 -11.97 -22.94
CA VAL A 90 -9.59 -12.81 -23.35
C VAL A 90 -9.48 -14.19 -22.73
N LEU A 91 -8.27 -14.76 -22.74
CA LEU A 91 -8.02 -16.09 -22.20
C LEU A 91 -8.26 -16.14 -20.69
N MET A 92 -7.77 -15.13 -19.96
CA MET A 92 -7.97 -15.04 -18.51
C MET A 92 -9.44 -14.81 -18.17
N HIS A 93 -10.16 -14.03 -18.97
CA HIS A 93 -11.61 -13.90 -18.84
C HIS A 93 -12.34 -15.22 -19.07
N ALA A 94 -11.97 -16.02 -20.07
CA ALA A 94 -12.58 -17.32 -20.29
C ALA A 94 -12.39 -18.28 -19.09
N VAL A 95 -11.20 -18.29 -18.48
CA VAL A 95 -10.96 -19.04 -17.22
C VAL A 95 -11.81 -18.50 -16.09
N LEU A 96 -11.92 -17.18 -15.96
CA LEU A 96 -12.72 -16.52 -14.92
C LEU A 96 -14.19 -16.93 -14.95
N MET A 97 -14.74 -17.14 -16.15
CA MET A 97 -16.14 -17.51 -16.37
C MET A 97 -16.40 -19.02 -16.20
N CYS A 98 -15.39 -19.83 -15.91
CA CYS A 98 -15.52 -21.28 -15.72
C CYS A 98 -15.98 -21.58 -14.28
N GLU A 99 -17.15 -22.19 -14.07
CA GLU A 99 -17.64 -22.56 -12.73
C GLU A 99 -16.65 -23.43 -11.97
N HIS A 100 -15.99 -24.36 -12.67
CA HIS A 100 -14.99 -25.22 -12.06
C HIS A 100 -13.78 -24.44 -11.55
N PHE A 101 -13.42 -23.29 -12.12
CA PHE A 101 -12.31 -22.46 -11.63
C PHE A 101 -12.55 -22.02 -10.17
N LEU A 102 -13.81 -21.89 -9.75
CA LEU A 102 -14.17 -21.56 -8.37
C LEU A 102 -13.91 -22.71 -7.38
N GLU A 103 -13.69 -23.92 -7.88
CA GLU A 103 -13.27 -25.07 -7.07
C GLU A 103 -11.77 -25.09 -6.80
N GLU A 104 -11.00 -24.16 -7.39
CA GLU A 104 -9.57 -24.03 -7.15
C GLU A 104 -9.25 -23.62 -5.71
N ASP A 105 -8.00 -23.88 -5.30
CA ASP A 105 -7.52 -23.36 -4.02
C ASP A 105 -7.57 -21.83 -4.02
N LEU A 106 -8.07 -21.24 -2.93
CA LEU A 106 -8.28 -19.79 -2.83
C LEU A 106 -6.98 -18.99 -3.02
N ALA A 107 -5.82 -19.56 -2.69
CA ALA A 107 -4.54 -18.92 -2.97
C ALA A 107 -4.28 -18.80 -4.48
N ILE A 108 -4.70 -19.80 -5.27
CA ILE A 108 -4.58 -19.81 -6.73
C ILE A 108 -5.57 -18.83 -7.35
N ILE A 109 -6.84 -18.87 -6.95
CA ILE A 109 -7.85 -17.91 -7.42
C ILE A 109 -7.40 -16.47 -7.14
N GLY A 110 -6.90 -16.21 -5.93
CA GLY A 110 -6.37 -14.92 -5.54
C GLY A 110 -5.17 -14.45 -6.38
N ALA A 111 -4.20 -15.34 -6.62
CA ALA A 111 -3.03 -15.04 -7.46
C ALA A 111 -3.44 -14.76 -8.92
N PHE A 112 -4.44 -15.48 -9.43
CA PHE A 112 -5.00 -15.28 -10.75
C PHE A 112 -5.65 -13.90 -10.90
N PHE A 113 -6.54 -13.52 -9.95
CA PHE A 113 -7.18 -12.19 -9.96
C PHE A 113 -6.17 -11.06 -9.88
N GLU A 114 -5.20 -11.18 -8.98
CA GLU A 114 -4.15 -10.17 -8.85
C GLU A 114 -3.36 -10.00 -10.16
N THR A 115 -3.03 -11.11 -10.81
CA THR A 115 -2.27 -11.06 -12.06
C THR A 115 -3.10 -10.43 -13.17
N PHE A 116 -4.39 -10.76 -13.24
CA PHE A 116 -5.29 -10.19 -14.22
C PHE A 116 -5.41 -8.68 -14.02
N GLU A 117 -5.62 -8.23 -12.77
CA GLU A 117 -5.71 -6.81 -12.41
C GLU A 117 -4.49 -6.02 -12.88
N ARG A 118 -3.29 -6.56 -12.67
CA ARG A 118 -2.04 -5.93 -13.12
C ARG A 118 -1.96 -5.79 -14.64
N ILE A 119 -2.40 -6.81 -15.38
CA ILE A 119 -2.45 -6.76 -16.84
C ILE A 119 -3.40 -5.65 -17.28
N ILE A 120 -4.62 -5.59 -16.72
CA ILE A 120 -5.59 -4.52 -17.04
C ILE A 120 -5.05 -3.14 -16.68
N ALA A 121 -4.47 -2.98 -15.48
CA ALA A 121 -3.90 -1.71 -15.06
C ALA A 121 -2.78 -1.23 -16.00
N ARG A 122 -1.97 -2.18 -16.52
CA ARG A 122 -0.93 -1.87 -17.51
C ARG A 122 -1.53 -1.56 -18.88
N LEU A 123 -2.49 -2.34 -19.36
CA LEU A 123 -3.24 -2.09 -20.59
C LEU A 123 -3.82 -0.67 -20.58
N HIS A 124 -4.50 -0.29 -19.49
CA HIS A 124 -5.06 1.05 -19.33
C HIS A 124 -3.98 2.13 -19.38
N ARG A 125 -2.86 1.95 -18.68
CA ARG A 125 -1.75 2.93 -18.71
C ARG A 125 -1.21 3.14 -20.12
N LEU A 126 -0.90 2.06 -20.82
CA LEU A 126 -0.29 2.09 -22.15
C LEU A 126 -1.28 2.52 -23.24
N SER A 127 -2.59 2.34 -23.03
CA SER A 127 -3.62 2.84 -23.94
C SER A 127 -3.62 4.38 -24.11
N HIS A 128 -2.95 5.10 -23.20
CA HIS A 128 -2.79 6.55 -23.28
C HIS A 128 -1.47 6.99 -23.95
N GLU A 129 -0.57 6.06 -24.27
CA GLU A 129 0.70 6.37 -24.93
C GLU A 129 0.53 6.50 -26.45
N PRO A 130 1.39 7.28 -27.14
CA PRO A 130 1.43 7.29 -28.61
C PRO A 130 1.68 5.87 -29.14
N ASN A 131 0.90 5.44 -30.12
CA ASN A 131 0.90 4.08 -30.70
C ASN A 131 0.27 2.97 -29.84
N GLY A 132 -0.46 3.31 -28.77
CA GLY A 132 -1.18 2.34 -27.93
C GLY A 132 -2.44 1.71 -28.56
N GLU A 133 -2.53 1.60 -29.89
CA GLU A 133 -3.74 1.13 -30.59
C GLU A 133 -4.13 -0.30 -30.19
N ARG A 134 -3.13 -1.16 -30.00
CA ARG A 134 -3.34 -2.56 -29.59
C ARG A 134 -3.85 -2.64 -28.15
N GLU A 135 -3.31 -1.81 -27.28
CA GLU A 135 -3.70 -1.70 -25.88
C GLU A 135 -5.10 -1.11 -25.74
N ILE A 136 -5.45 -0.09 -26.54
CA ILE A 136 -6.82 0.42 -26.63
C ILE A 136 -7.79 -0.71 -27.00
N ALA A 137 -7.46 -1.51 -28.02
CA ALA A 137 -8.31 -2.63 -28.42
C ALA A 137 -8.46 -3.69 -27.31
N ALA A 138 -7.39 -3.97 -26.56
CA ALA A 138 -7.44 -4.89 -25.42
C ALA A 138 -8.25 -4.32 -24.24
N VAL A 139 -8.08 -3.03 -23.90
CA VAL A 139 -8.91 -2.35 -22.89
C VAL A 139 -10.40 -2.39 -23.28
N GLN A 140 -10.71 -2.21 -24.56
CA GLN A 140 -12.09 -2.29 -25.05
C GLN A 140 -12.68 -3.70 -24.91
N ARG A 141 -11.92 -4.76 -25.21
CA ARG A 141 -12.37 -6.15 -24.98
C ARG A 141 -12.65 -6.43 -23.51
N VAL A 142 -11.70 -6.06 -22.65
CA VAL A 142 -11.84 -6.17 -21.20
C VAL A 142 -13.08 -5.42 -20.70
N ALA A 143 -13.29 -4.18 -21.16
CA ALA A 143 -14.45 -3.40 -20.78
C ALA A 143 -15.77 -4.03 -21.26
N ALA A 144 -15.78 -4.64 -22.46
CA ALA A 144 -16.95 -5.28 -23.02
C ALA A 144 -17.38 -6.55 -22.26
N CYS A 145 -16.47 -7.21 -21.54
CA CYS A 145 -16.73 -8.43 -20.80
C CYS A 145 -16.73 -8.24 -19.26
N ALA A 146 -16.47 -7.02 -18.79
CA ALA A 146 -16.37 -6.69 -17.38
C ALA A 146 -17.68 -6.94 -16.63
N ASP A 147 -18.83 -6.57 -17.22
CA ASP A 147 -20.15 -6.75 -16.61
C ASP A 147 -20.48 -8.25 -16.41
N ASP A 148 -20.24 -9.10 -17.43
CA ASP A 148 -20.46 -10.54 -17.34
C ASP A 148 -19.57 -11.20 -16.27
N ALA A 149 -18.27 -10.85 -16.25
CA ALA A 149 -17.32 -11.34 -15.26
C ALA A 149 -17.73 -10.96 -13.83
N CYS A 150 -18.11 -9.70 -13.69
CA CYS A 150 -18.67 -9.15 -12.47
C CYS A 150 -19.87 -9.99 -12.02
N GLU A 151 -20.92 -10.09 -12.84
CA GLU A 151 -22.16 -10.81 -12.49
C GLU A 151 -21.89 -12.27 -12.12
N PHE A 152 -21.00 -12.93 -12.85
CA PHE A 152 -20.58 -14.30 -12.57
C PHE A 152 -19.91 -14.44 -11.19
N LEU A 153 -18.93 -13.60 -10.88
CA LEU A 153 -18.24 -13.62 -9.59
C LEU A 153 -19.19 -13.30 -8.43
N TRP A 154 -20.16 -12.43 -8.67
CA TRP A 154 -21.17 -12.09 -7.69
C TRP A 154 -22.16 -13.23 -7.43
N ALA A 155 -22.63 -13.90 -8.48
CA ALA A 155 -23.48 -15.08 -8.35
C ALA A 155 -22.82 -16.16 -7.47
N HIS A 156 -21.48 -16.23 -7.51
CA HIS A 156 -20.67 -17.21 -6.78
C HIS A 156 -19.98 -16.67 -5.51
N ARG A 157 -20.40 -15.50 -5.01
CA ARG A 157 -19.76 -14.83 -3.86
C ARG A 157 -19.67 -15.67 -2.59
N GLN A 158 -20.58 -16.61 -2.37
CA GLN A 158 -20.54 -17.50 -1.22
C GLN A 158 -19.36 -18.47 -1.29
N SER A 159 -19.11 -19.09 -2.45
CA SER A 159 -17.96 -19.98 -2.66
C SER A 159 -16.64 -19.22 -2.55
N LEU A 160 -16.66 -17.96 -2.95
CA LEU A 160 -15.50 -17.10 -2.89
C LEU A 160 -15.32 -16.46 -1.49
N SER A 161 -16.24 -16.62 -0.52
CA SER A 161 -16.39 -15.77 0.69
C SER A 161 -15.08 -15.46 1.45
N ALA A 162 -14.17 -16.43 1.50
CA ALA A 162 -12.86 -16.29 2.13
C ALA A 162 -11.91 -15.29 1.43
N LEU A 163 -12.09 -15.05 0.13
CA LEU A 163 -11.43 -13.99 -0.63
C LEU A 163 -12.02 -12.60 -0.37
N TRP A 164 -13.25 -12.52 0.16
CA TRP A 164 -13.97 -11.27 0.41
C TRP A 164 -13.75 -10.76 1.82
N THR A 165 -13.54 -11.66 2.78
CA THR A 165 -13.08 -11.27 4.10
C THR A 165 -11.77 -10.54 3.91
N PRO A 166 -11.69 -9.24 4.27
CA PRO A 166 -10.40 -8.58 4.39
C PRO A 166 -9.60 -9.45 5.34
N GLY A 167 -8.60 -10.16 4.82
CA GLY A 167 -7.74 -10.96 5.66
C GLY A 167 -7.23 -10.04 6.76
N THR A 168 -7.07 -10.54 7.98
CA THR A 168 -6.37 -9.78 9.03
C THR A 168 -4.92 -9.45 8.67
N ARG A 169 -4.47 -9.84 7.47
CA ARG A 169 -3.20 -9.45 6.87
C ARG A 169 -3.39 -8.12 6.14
N THR A 170 -2.63 -7.13 6.59
CA THR A 170 -2.43 -5.81 5.98
C THR A 170 -1.71 -5.84 4.63
N ASP A 171 -1.67 -6.99 3.94
CA ASP A 171 -0.96 -7.04 2.68
C ASP A 171 -1.71 -6.21 1.62
N LEU A 172 -1.01 -5.30 0.95
CA LEU A 172 -1.51 -4.68 -0.27
C LEU A 172 -1.87 -5.73 -1.35
N ASP A 173 -1.44 -6.98 -1.18
CA ASP A 173 -1.66 -8.13 -2.07
C ASP A 173 -3.05 -8.78 -1.89
N SER A 174 -3.82 -8.38 -0.86
CA SER A 174 -5.22 -8.82 -0.67
C SER A 174 -6.26 -7.92 -1.32
N LEU A 175 -5.84 -7.06 -2.27
CA LEU A 175 -6.71 -6.44 -3.28
C LEU A 175 -7.34 -7.45 -4.27
N ARG A 176 -7.32 -8.75 -3.94
CA ARG A 176 -7.93 -9.88 -4.68
C ARG A 176 -9.40 -9.66 -5.04
N GLY A 177 -10.08 -8.68 -4.45
CA GLY A 177 -11.44 -8.29 -4.80
C GLY A 177 -11.58 -7.20 -5.88
N ALA A 178 -10.51 -6.71 -6.53
CA ALA A 178 -10.60 -5.54 -7.42
C ALA A 178 -11.65 -5.64 -8.54
N TYR A 179 -11.92 -6.85 -9.05
CA TYR A 179 -12.96 -7.09 -10.06
C TYR A 179 -14.38 -7.08 -9.50
N ILE A 180 -14.53 -7.50 -8.24
CA ILE A 180 -15.85 -7.67 -7.64
C ILE A 180 -16.24 -6.51 -6.74
N LEU A 181 -15.24 -5.75 -6.30
CA LEU A 181 -15.41 -4.53 -5.53
C LEU A 181 -16.34 -3.54 -6.25
N PRO A 182 -16.25 -3.29 -7.58
CA PRO A 182 -17.21 -2.47 -8.30
C PRO A 182 -18.66 -2.95 -8.18
N LEU A 183 -18.93 -4.26 -8.28
CA LEU A 183 -20.27 -4.80 -8.10
C LEU A 183 -20.76 -4.75 -6.66
N TYR A 184 -19.92 -5.16 -5.72
CA TYR A 184 -20.26 -5.06 -4.31
C TYR A 184 -20.60 -3.60 -3.96
N ILE A 185 -19.83 -2.64 -4.46
CA ILE A 185 -20.13 -1.22 -4.29
C ILE A 185 -21.43 -0.85 -4.97
N LYS A 186 -21.67 -1.27 -6.21
CA LYS A 186 -22.90 -0.95 -6.93
C LYS A 186 -24.12 -1.54 -6.24
N GLU A 187 -24.20 -2.86 -6.11
CA GLU A 187 -25.38 -3.53 -5.59
C GLU A 187 -25.51 -3.40 -4.08
N ALA A 188 -24.46 -3.78 -3.35
CA ALA A 188 -24.53 -3.85 -1.90
C ALA A 188 -24.50 -2.46 -1.27
N ILE A 189 -23.79 -1.48 -1.85
CA ILE A 189 -23.71 -0.14 -1.27
C ILE A 189 -24.67 0.83 -1.95
N ILE A 190 -24.50 1.10 -3.24
CA ILE A 190 -25.21 2.17 -3.95
C ILE A 190 -26.70 1.84 -4.09
N ASP A 191 -27.05 0.64 -4.55
CA ASP A 191 -28.43 0.25 -4.83
C ASP A 191 -29.20 -0.11 -3.56
N THR A 192 -28.53 -0.67 -2.55
CA THR A 192 -29.20 -1.11 -1.31
C THR A 192 -29.44 0.02 -0.30
N PHE A 193 -28.41 0.81 0.04
CA PHE A 193 -28.52 1.85 1.07
C PHE A 193 -28.08 3.25 0.61
N GLY A 194 -27.37 3.33 -0.51
CA GLY A 194 -26.81 4.56 -1.03
C GLY A 194 -25.44 4.89 -0.44
N PRO A 195 -24.60 5.60 -1.20
CA PRO A 195 -23.22 5.88 -0.81
C PRO A 195 -23.13 6.77 0.45
N ASP A 196 -24.07 7.70 0.63
CA ASP A 196 -24.06 8.62 1.77
C ASP A 196 -24.33 7.89 3.10
N LEU A 197 -25.35 7.04 3.15
CA LEU A 197 -25.68 6.29 4.36
C LEU A 197 -24.58 5.31 4.75
N PHE A 198 -23.88 4.74 3.76
CA PHE A 198 -22.69 3.93 3.99
C PHE A 198 -21.60 4.71 4.72
N PHE A 199 -21.23 5.90 4.24
CA PHE A 199 -20.21 6.73 4.90
C PHE A 199 -20.65 7.20 6.27
N GLU A 200 -21.89 7.67 6.42
CA GLU A 200 -22.43 8.05 7.73
C GLU A 200 -22.29 6.91 8.74
N ARG A 201 -22.62 5.68 8.32
CA ARG A 201 -22.49 4.50 9.17
C ARG A 201 -21.04 4.16 9.50
N VAL A 202 -20.15 4.11 8.51
CA VAL A 202 -18.72 3.81 8.71
C VAL A 202 -18.07 4.84 9.65
N LEU A 203 -18.37 6.12 9.46
CA LEU A 203 -17.83 7.21 10.27
C LEU A 203 -18.44 7.23 11.67
N GLN A 204 -19.72 6.93 11.82
CA GLN A 204 -20.32 6.76 13.15
C GLN A 204 -19.64 5.60 13.89
N ASP A 205 -19.45 4.46 13.23
CA ASP A 205 -18.84 3.28 13.85
C ASP A 205 -17.36 3.50 14.20
N ILE A 206 -16.61 4.29 13.42
CA ILE A 206 -15.20 4.56 13.70
C ILE A 206 -14.99 5.42 14.95
N GLU A 207 -15.98 6.26 15.26
CA GLU A 207 -16.01 7.13 16.45
C GLU A 207 -16.45 6.38 17.72
N LEU A 208 -17.07 5.21 17.60
CA LEU A 208 -17.55 4.44 18.75
C LEU A 208 -16.39 4.09 19.70
N GLU A 209 -16.61 4.38 20.98
CA GLU A 209 -15.72 3.95 22.06
C GLU A 209 -15.89 2.45 22.31
N GLY A 210 -14.83 1.79 22.79
CA GLY A 210 -14.88 0.37 23.18
C GLY A 210 -14.83 -0.66 22.06
N ILE A 211 -14.89 -0.27 20.77
CA ILE A 211 -14.60 -1.21 19.68
C ILE A 211 -13.11 -1.59 19.65
N SER A 212 -12.79 -2.76 19.07
CA SER A 212 -11.41 -3.24 18.98
C SER A 212 -10.59 -2.45 17.94
N GLY A 213 -9.27 -2.43 18.10
CA GLY A 213 -8.37 -1.85 17.10
C GLY A 213 -8.49 -2.51 15.73
N ARG A 214 -8.69 -3.83 15.70
CA ARG A 214 -8.96 -4.58 14.45
C ARG A 214 -10.22 -4.09 13.74
N TYR A 215 -11.31 -3.88 14.48
CA TYR A 215 -12.55 -3.40 13.88
C TYR A 215 -12.39 -1.97 13.35
N ARG A 216 -11.70 -1.09 14.08
CA ARG A 216 -11.35 0.25 13.57
C ARG A 216 -10.50 0.21 12.32
N ALA A 217 -9.49 -0.66 12.28
CA ALA A 217 -8.64 -0.84 11.11
C ALA A 217 -9.44 -1.32 9.89
N ALA A 218 -10.39 -2.23 10.08
CA ALA A 218 -11.32 -2.65 9.03
C ALA A 218 -12.20 -1.49 8.54
N LEU A 219 -12.68 -0.62 9.44
CA LEU A 219 -13.41 0.59 9.06
C LEU A 219 -12.55 1.59 8.25
N LEU A 220 -11.27 1.77 8.60
CA LEU A 220 -10.32 2.54 7.75
C LEU A 220 -10.13 1.89 6.38
N GLN A 221 -10.07 0.55 6.32
CA GLN A 221 -10.00 -0.17 5.06
C GLN A 221 -11.25 0.03 4.21
N CYS A 222 -12.44 0.13 4.83
CA CYS A 222 -13.68 0.53 4.14
C CYS A 222 -13.59 1.96 3.57
N LEU A 223 -12.93 2.90 4.24
CA LEU A 223 -12.68 4.22 3.66
C LEU A 223 -11.72 4.17 2.46
N CYS A 224 -10.83 3.18 2.43
CA CYS A 224 -9.85 3.00 1.35
C CYS A 224 -10.42 2.28 0.14
N LEU A 225 -10.93 1.06 0.31
CA LEU A 225 -11.31 0.19 -0.80
C LEU A 225 -12.62 0.65 -1.47
N PRO A 226 -13.79 0.55 -0.82
CA PRO A 226 -15.00 1.09 -1.41
C PRO A 226 -15.00 2.62 -1.41
N GLY A 227 -14.42 3.26 -0.40
CA GLY A 227 -14.52 4.70 -0.28
C GLY A 227 -13.83 5.49 -1.41
N LEU A 228 -12.73 4.97 -1.97
CA LEU A 228 -12.03 5.62 -3.08
C LEU A 228 -12.54 5.20 -4.46
N HIS A 229 -13.51 4.28 -4.56
CA HIS A 229 -14.05 3.88 -5.85
C HIS A 229 -14.65 5.07 -6.62
N PRO A 230 -14.56 5.15 -7.96
CA PRO A 230 -15.08 6.29 -8.73
C PRO A 230 -16.55 6.63 -8.47
N LEU A 231 -17.38 5.61 -8.18
CA LEU A 231 -18.80 5.82 -7.84
C LEU A 231 -19.03 6.34 -6.42
N MET A 232 -18.05 6.20 -5.53
CA MET A 232 -18.14 6.54 -4.10
C MET A 232 -17.38 7.83 -3.75
N ILE A 233 -16.45 8.27 -4.62
CA ILE A 233 -15.51 9.35 -4.36
C ILE A 233 -16.17 10.69 -4.02
N SER A 234 -17.34 10.96 -4.60
CA SER A 234 -18.13 12.17 -4.33
C SER A 234 -18.64 12.18 -2.89
N SER A 235 -19.21 11.07 -2.42
CA SER A 235 -19.66 10.89 -1.05
C SER A 235 -18.49 10.81 -0.06
N PHE A 236 -17.37 10.19 -0.43
CA PHE A 236 -16.14 10.18 0.38
C PHE A 236 -15.68 11.61 0.70
N LYS A 237 -15.67 12.49 -0.32
CA LYS A 237 -15.35 13.91 -0.17
C LYS A 237 -16.40 14.65 0.67
N LYS A 238 -17.69 14.43 0.38
CA LYS A 238 -18.81 15.06 1.11
C LYS A 238 -18.73 14.79 2.62
N HIS A 239 -18.39 13.55 2.99
CA HIS A 239 -18.31 13.09 4.38
C HIS A 239 -16.91 13.22 5.00
N ARG A 240 -15.97 13.91 4.33
CA ARG A 240 -14.64 14.21 4.85
C ARG A 240 -13.87 12.94 5.28
N GLY A 241 -13.91 11.87 4.49
CA GLY A 241 -13.30 10.58 4.84
C GLY A 241 -11.81 10.65 5.23
N LEU A 242 -11.04 11.54 4.60
CA LEU A 242 -9.63 11.78 4.97
C LEU A 242 -9.47 12.43 6.35
N ASP A 243 -10.37 13.33 6.74
CA ASP A 243 -10.30 13.98 8.05
C ASP A 243 -10.64 12.99 9.17
N ALA A 244 -11.55 12.06 8.91
CA ALA A 244 -11.83 10.95 9.82
C ALA A 244 -10.61 10.02 9.97
N ALA A 245 -9.93 9.68 8.87
CA ALA A 245 -8.70 8.89 8.92
C ALA A 245 -7.59 9.60 9.69
N ALA A 246 -7.44 10.93 9.52
CA ALA A 246 -6.52 11.74 10.29
C ALA A 246 -6.83 11.70 11.79
N ALA A 247 -8.10 11.88 12.17
CA ALA A 247 -8.54 11.83 13.56
C ALA A 247 -8.27 10.46 14.22
N VAL A 248 -8.48 9.37 13.47
CA VAL A 248 -8.19 8.01 13.93
C VAL A 248 -6.68 7.79 14.10
N LEU A 249 -5.87 8.25 13.15
CA LEU A 249 -4.41 8.19 13.25
C LEU A 249 -3.88 9.00 14.44
N ASP A 250 -4.44 10.18 14.69
CA ASP A 250 -4.04 11.01 15.84
C ASP A 250 -4.41 10.36 17.17
N LYS A 251 -5.60 9.74 17.25
CA LYS A 251 -6.09 9.11 18.47
C LYS A 251 -5.42 7.76 18.76
N TYR A 252 -5.20 6.93 17.74
CA TYR A 252 -4.78 5.53 17.92
C TYR A 252 -3.42 5.19 17.28
N GLY A 253 -2.79 6.11 16.55
CA GLY A 253 -1.45 5.90 15.98
C GLY A 253 -0.32 5.86 17.03
N THR A 254 -0.63 6.15 18.29
CA THR A 254 0.25 5.97 19.45
C THR A 254 -0.39 5.11 20.53
N ASP A 255 -1.33 4.24 20.15
CA ASP A 255 -1.97 3.31 21.10
C ASP A 255 -0.90 2.42 21.77
N PRO A 256 -0.99 2.17 23.09
CA PRO A 256 -0.06 1.27 23.78
C PRO A 256 -0.18 -0.19 23.31
N ASP A 257 -1.30 -0.59 22.71
CA ASP A 257 -1.43 -1.90 22.06
C ASP A 257 -0.74 -1.89 20.69
N ASP A 258 0.39 -2.58 20.59
CA ASP A 258 1.21 -2.67 19.38
C ASP A 258 0.42 -3.13 18.15
N GLU A 259 -0.54 -4.04 18.34
CA GLU A 259 -1.34 -4.57 17.24
C GLU A 259 -2.32 -3.53 16.71
N THR A 260 -3.08 -2.88 17.58
CA THR A 260 -3.96 -1.76 17.22
C THR A 260 -3.15 -0.67 16.53
N ARG A 261 -2.02 -0.27 17.11
CA ARG A 261 -1.16 0.77 16.56
C ARG A 261 -0.67 0.41 15.14
N ALA A 262 -0.13 -0.81 14.95
CA ALA A 262 0.35 -1.26 13.64
C ALA A 262 -0.77 -1.29 12.58
N LEU A 263 -1.93 -1.85 12.92
CA LEU A 263 -3.06 -1.96 12.00
C LEU A 263 -3.62 -0.58 11.59
N ILE A 264 -3.74 0.35 12.54
CA ILE A 264 -4.25 1.71 12.26
C ILE A 264 -3.27 2.48 11.37
N CYS A 265 -1.98 2.49 11.71
CA CYS A 265 -0.96 3.19 10.93
C CYS A 265 -0.88 2.64 9.50
N SER A 266 -0.82 1.31 9.35
CA SER A 266 -0.75 0.66 8.04
C SER A 266 -1.96 1.01 7.16
N ASN A 267 -3.19 0.87 7.67
CA ASN A 267 -4.40 1.20 6.91
C ASN A 267 -4.52 2.69 6.58
N ALA A 268 -4.18 3.58 7.51
CA ALA A 268 -4.16 5.02 7.25
C ALA A 268 -3.10 5.40 6.21
N SER A 269 -1.91 4.81 6.28
CA SER A 269 -0.81 5.02 5.33
C SER A 269 -1.22 4.58 3.91
N ILE A 270 -1.84 3.41 3.78
CA ILE A 270 -2.38 2.91 2.51
C ILE A 270 -3.45 3.87 1.96
N LEU A 271 -4.43 4.26 2.77
CA LEU A 271 -5.51 5.18 2.35
C LEU A 271 -4.94 6.51 1.86
N VAL A 272 -4.05 7.13 2.63
CA VAL A 272 -3.43 8.41 2.28
C VAL A 272 -2.57 8.28 1.04
N HIS A 273 -1.78 7.20 0.93
CA HIS A 273 -0.96 6.97 -0.26
C HIS A 273 -1.82 6.83 -1.52
N LYS A 274 -2.90 6.04 -1.47
CA LYS A 274 -3.84 5.90 -2.59
C LYS A 274 -4.48 7.24 -2.95
N CYS A 275 -4.96 8.01 -1.97
CA CYS A 275 -5.49 9.35 -2.21
C CYS A 275 -4.48 10.25 -2.94
N VAL A 276 -3.21 10.21 -2.53
CA VAL A 276 -2.15 11.03 -3.15
C VAL A 276 -1.81 10.53 -4.55
N ALA A 277 -1.58 9.24 -4.73
CA ALA A 277 -1.13 8.65 -5.99
C ALA A 277 -2.23 8.64 -7.06
N GLU A 278 -3.45 8.24 -6.70
CA GLU A 278 -4.54 7.99 -7.65
C GLU A 278 -5.47 9.20 -7.85
N TYR A 279 -5.55 10.14 -6.90
CA TYR A 279 -6.55 11.21 -6.97
C TYR A 279 -5.96 12.62 -6.91
N PHE A 280 -4.73 12.78 -6.40
CA PHE A 280 -4.10 14.08 -6.23
C PHE A 280 -2.98 14.36 -7.24
N LEU A 281 -2.03 13.43 -7.44
CA LEU A 281 -0.83 13.67 -8.26
C LEU A 281 -0.91 13.11 -9.68
N ARG A 282 -1.99 12.41 -10.03
CA ARG A 282 -2.26 11.90 -11.38
C ARG A 282 -1.98 12.97 -12.43
N GLN A 283 -1.08 12.66 -13.36
CA GLN A 283 -0.57 13.63 -14.34
C GLN A 283 -1.61 13.96 -15.41
N ASP A 284 -2.52 13.04 -15.68
CA ASP A 284 -3.61 13.16 -16.63
C ASP A 284 -4.75 14.05 -16.13
N LEU A 285 -4.78 14.37 -14.84
CA LEU A 285 -5.80 15.23 -14.25
C LEU A 285 -5.35 16.70 -14.22
N LEU A 286 -6.15 17.57 -14.84
CA LEU A 286 -5.98 19.03 -14.74
C LEU A 286 -6.25 19.54 -13.32
N TYR A 287 -7.16 18.88 -12.60
CA TYR A 287 -7.56 19.21 -11.23
C TYR A 287 -7.62 17.93 -10.38
N PRO A 288 -7.18 17.98 -9.11
CA PRO A 288 -7.24 16.82 -8.24
C PRO A 288 -8.70 16.47 -7.92
N LEU A 289 -9.03 15.18 -7.96
CA LEU A 289 -10.34 14.67 -7.56
C LEU A 289 -10.52 14.73 -6.04
N LEU A 290 -9.43 14.52 -5.30
CA LEU A 290 -9.33 14.68 -3.85
C LEU A 290 -8.18 15.60 -3.50
N ILE A 291 -8.41 16.56 -2.59
CA ILE A 291 -7.35 17.37 -2.01
C ILE A 291 -6.82 16.62 -0.80
N VAL A 292 -5.52 16.31 -0.81
CA VAL A 292 -4.84 15.70 0.33
C VAL A 292 -3.97 16.75 0.99
N ASP A 293 -4.05 16.89 2.31
CA ASP A 293 -3.16 17.78 3.04
C ASP A 293 -1.76 17.15 3.18
N GLY A 294 -0.71 17.91 2.84
CA GLY A 294 0.66 17.44 2.98
C GLY A 294 1.06 17.09 4.43
N SER A 295 0.40 17.68 5.43
CA SER A 295 0.57 17.34 6.85
C SER A 295 0.13 15.92 7.18
N LEU A 296 -0.97 15.46 6.61
CA LEU A 296 -1.50 14.12 6.83
C LEU A 296 -0.53 13.06 6.29
N LEU A 297 0.05 13.29 5.11
CA LEU A 297 1.10 12.41 4.58
C LEU A 297 2.33 12.35 5.50
N VAL A 298 2.82 13.49 5.98
CA VAL A 298 3.96 13.50 6.89
C VAL A 298 3.62 12.77 8.21
N SER A 299 2.38 12.90 8.67
CA SER A 299 1.89 12.25 9.88
C SER A 299 1.84 10.72 9.72
N THR A 300 1.31 10.19 8.62
CA THR A 300 1.31 8.74 8.36
C THR A 300 2.73 8.18 8.28
N LEU A 301 3.60 8.80 7.48
CA LEU A 301 5.01 8.39 7.36
C LEU A 301 5.72 8.41 8.72
N THR A 302 5.44 9.44 9.54
CA THR A 302 5.98 9.55 10.89
C THR A 302 5.53 8.40 11.78
N ARG A 303 4.23 8.05 11.78
CA ARG A 303 3.73 6.93 12.58
C ARG A 303 4.30 5.59 12.13
N ASP A 304 4.46 5.37 10.83
CA ASP A 304 5.13 4.18 10.30
C ASP A 304 6.60 4.11 10.74
N ILE A 305 7.32 5.25 10.73
CA ILE A 305 8.70 5.33 11.23
C ILE A 305 8.78 5.03 12.73
N LEU A 306 7.80 5.48 13.52
CA LEU A 306 7.76 5.17 14.95
C LEU A 306 7.61 3.66 15.19
N LEU A 307 6.74 2.99 14.44
CA LEU A 307 6.61 1.53 14.53
C LEU A 307 7.94 0.81 14.24
N VAL A 308 8.70 1.31 13.26
CA VAL A 308 10.03 0.77 12.93
C VAL A 308 11.03 1.04 14.05
N ALA A 309 11.09 2.29 14.54
CA ALA A 309 12.06 2.71 15.56
C ALA A 309 11.82 2.03 16.91
N ASP A 310 10.55 1.78 17.25
CA ASP A 310 10.13 1.06 18.46
C ASP A 310 10.31 -0.47 18.33
N ASN A 311 10.76 -0.95 17.17
CA ASN A 311 10.87 -2.37 16.84
C ASN A 311 9.55 -3.14 17.10
N CYS A 312 8.43 -2.57 16.65
CA CYS A 312 7.10 -3.16 16.84
C CYS A 312 7.06 -4.59 16.27
N PRO A 313 6.73 -5.61 17.07
CA PRO A 313 6.78 -7.02 16.66
C PRO A 313 5.71 -7.38 15.62
N LYS A 314 4.68 -6.54 15.46
CA LYS A 314 3.60 -6.73 14.50
C LYS A 314 3.92 -6.17 13.12
N LEU A 315 5.01 -5.40 12.99
CA LEU A 315 5.42 -4.81 11.72
C LEU A 315 6.28 -5.80 10.92
N GLU A 316 5.72 -6.33 9.84
CA GLU A 316 6.37 -7.30 8.98
C GLU A 316 7.51 -6.66 8.15
N GLN A 317 8.47 -7.47 7.71
CA GLN A 317 9.58 -7.01 6.86
C GLN A 317 9.07 -6.40 5.54
N LYS A 318 7.94 -6.90 5.02
CA LYS A 318 7.28 -6.37 3.85
C LYS A 318 6.80 -4.94 4.07
N GLU A 319 6.13 -4.65 5.18
CA GLU A 319 5.63 -3.31 5.50
C GLU A 319 6.77 -2.31 5.65
N LYS A 320 7.89 -2.73 6.27
CA LYS A 320 9.13 -1.94 6.33
C LYS A 320 9.70 -1.63 4.93
N LYS A 321 9.61 -2.57 3.99
CA LYS A 321 10.03 -2.38 2.59
C LYS A 321 9.10 -1.41 1.87
N THR A 322 7.79 -1.57 2.01
CA THR A 322 6.77 -0.66 1.47
C THR A 322 7.00 0.77 1.99
N LEU A 323 7.28 0.95 3.29
CA LEU A 323 7.64 2.25 3.85
C LEU A 323 8.86 2.88 3.16
N CYS A 324 9.92 2.10 2.89
CA CYS A 324 11.08 2.59 2.14
C CYS A 324 10.68 3.12 0.75
N GLU A 325 9.88 2.34 0.03
CA GLU A 325 9.42 2.66 -1.32
C GLU A 325 8.56 3.93 -1.32
N LEU A 326 7.66 4.06 -0.33
CA LEU A 326 6.84 5.26 -0.12
C LEU A 326 7.71 6.50 0.12
N ILE A 327 8.64 6.43 1.09
CA ILE A 327 9.54 7.56 1.41
C ILE A 327 10.34 7.97 0.17
N GLN A 328 10.88 7.01 -0.58
CA GLN A 328 11.62 7.27 -1.82
C GLN A 328 10.74 7.89 -2.91
N SER A 329 9.51 7.40 -3.08
CA SER A 329 8.55 7.97 -4.04
C SER A 329 8.27 9.44 -3.74
N TYR A 330 8.00 9.78 -2.47
CA TYR A 330 7.77 11.15 -2.06
C TYR A 330 9.02 12.03 -2.07
N THR A 331 10.20 11.46 -1.84
CA THR A 331 11.48 12.15 -2.02
C THR A 331 11.64 12.59 -3.48
N ARG A 332 11.45 11.68 -4.44
CA ARG A 332 11.48 12.00 -5.88
C ARG A 332 10.42 13.03 -6.26
N LEU A 333 9.22 12.91 -5.70
CA LEU A 333 8.16 13.91 -5.90
C LEU A 333 8.62 15.30 -5.46
N LEU A 334 9.20 15.44 -4.27
CA LEU A 334 9.65 16.72 -3.72
C LEU A 334 10.75 17.36 -4.56
N GLU A 335 11.64 16.55 -5.13
CA GLU A 335 12.75 16.98 -6.00
C GLU A 335 12.29 17.37 -7.41
N ALA A 336 11.25 16.71 -7.92
CA ALA A 336 10.71 17.00 -9.24
C ALA A 336 10.20 18.46 -9.35
N ARG A 337 10.36 19.07 -10.52
CA ARG A 337 9.75 20.36 -10.82
C ARG A 337 8.27 20.16 -11.10
N GLU A 338 7.41 20.78 -10.31
CA GLU A 338 5.96 20.73 -10.49
C GLU A 338 5.41 22.12 -10.76
N HIS A 339 4.72 22.28 -11.89
CA HIS A 339 4.15 23.56 -12.32
C HIS A 339 2.71 23.75 -11.79
N ARG A 340 2.03 22.64 -11.49
CA ARG A 340 0.65 22.62 -10.98
C ARG A 340 0.55 23.32 -9.63
N SER A 341 -0.44 24.20 -9.46
CA SER A 341 -0.59 25.00 -8.23
C SER A 341 -0.88 24.13 -7.01
N HIS A 342 -1.78 23.16 -7.12
CA HIS A 342 -2.11 22.25 -6.02
C HIS A 342 -0.90 21.42 -5.57
N ALA A 343 -0.12 20.87 -6.52
CA ALA A 343 1.09 20.12 -6.20
C ALA A 343 2.14 20.99 -5.48
N ARG A 344 2.28 22.27 -5.85
CA ARG A 344 3.15 23.22 -5.14
C ARG A 344 2.68 23.49 -3.72
N THR A 345 1.38 23.70 -3.51
CA THR A 345 0.79 23.86 -2.17
C THR A 345 1.05 22.63 -1.31
N PHE A 346 0.79 21.44 -1.85
CA PHE A 346 1.03 20.17 -1.16
C PHE A 346 2.51 19.98 -0.77
N LYS A 347 3.44 20.25 -1.69
CA LYS A 347 4.89 20.23 -1.39
C LYS A 347 5.25 21.22 -0.29
N ALA A 348 4.66 22.42 -0.30
CA ALA A 348 4.90 23.42 0.73
C ALA A 348 4.37 22.94 2.10
N GLN A 349 3.20 22.31 2.15
CA GLN A 349 2.66 21.70 3.36
C GLN A 349 3.56 20.56 3.88
N ILE A 350 4.03 19.66 3.00
CA ILE A 350 4.98 18.60 3.38
C ILE A 350 6.23 19.21 4.00
N LYS A 351 6.84 20.21 3.35
CA LYS A 351 8.06 20.86 3.86
C LYS A 351 7.86 21.51 5.22
N THR A 352 6.72 22.19 5.41
CA THR A 352 6.37 22.81 6.69
C THR A 352 6.22 21.79 7.79
N ASN A 353 5.54 20.67 7.55
CA ASN A 353 5.29 19.64 8.56
C ASN A 353 6.53 18.76 8.80
N ALA A 354 7.28 18.43 7.75
CA ALA A 354 8.56 17.72 7.87
C ALA A 354 9.53 18.48 8.77
N ARG A 355 9.51 19.81 8.76
CA ARG A 355 10.31 20.61 9.68
C ARG A 355 10.03 20.27 11.14
N ILE A 356 8.78 19.94 11.52
CA ILE A 356 8.41 19.58 12.89
C ILE A 356 8.81 18.14 13.19
N GLU A 357 8.43 17.21 12.32
CA GLU A 357 8.50 15.77 12.59
C GLU A 357 9.83 15.12 12.21
N TRP A 358 10.56 15.64 11.24
CA TRP A 358 11.68 14.92 10.62
C TRP A 358 12.82 14.60 11.58
N TRP A 359 13.33 15.60 12.30
CA TRP A 359 14.48 15.43 13.18
C TRP A 359 14.20 14.51 14.38
N PRO A 360 13.10 14.67 15.15
CA PRO A 360 12.74 13.75 16.22
C PRO A 360 12.74 12.28 15.77
N ASN A 361 12.14 12.01 14.61
CA ASN A 361 12.03 10.67 14.06
C ASN A 361 13.36 10.16 13.50
N LEU A 362 14.17 11.02 12.88
CA LEU A 362 15.53 10.67 12.47
C LEU A 362 16.40 10.27 13.67
N ALA A 363 16.35 11.05 14.76
CA ALA A 363 17.11 10.76 15.97
C ALA A 363 16.69 9.42 16.60
N ARG A 364 15.39 9.09 16.60
CA ARG A 364 14.86 7.79 17.05
C ARG A 364 15.36 6.64 16.17
N LEU A 365 15.32 6.79 14.85
CA LEU A 365 15.88 5.79 13.92
C LEU A 365 17.39 5.60 14.11
N GLN A 366 18.16 6.67 14.35
CA GLN A 366 19.59 6.58 14.65
C GLN A 366 19.85 5.78 15.94
N ALA A 367 19.06 6.02 16.99
CA ALA A 367 19.14 5.27 18.24
C ALA A 367 18.77 3.78 18.03
N ALA A 368 17.66 3.50 17.37
CA ALA A 368 17.25 2.14 17.03
C ALA A 368 18.34 1.41 16.21
N HIS A 369 18.93 2.08 15.22
CA HIS A 369 19.99 1.50 14.40
C HIS A 369 21.26 1.19 15.19
N TYR A 370 21.60 2.03 16.18
CA TYR A 370 22.72 1.77 17.09
C TYR A 370 22.53 0.47 17.88
N HIS A 371 21.30 0.16 18.28
CA HIS A 371 20.95 -1.09 18.97
C HIS A 371 20.85 -2.30 18.03
N ALA A 372 20.35 -2.10 16.80
CA ALA A 372 20.15 -3.16 15.81
C ALA A 372 21.12 -3.03 14.61
N LYS A 373 22.44 -3.11 14.87
CA LYS A 373 23.50 -2.83 13.88
C LYS A 373 23.41 -3.66 12.59
N GLU A 374 22.87 -4.88 12.69
CA GLU A 374 22.77 -5.86 11.60
C GLU A 374 21.46 -5.76 10.80
N ASP A 375 20.48 -4.96 11.24
CA ASP A 375 19.22 -4.78 10.49
C ASP A 375 19.47 -3.89 9.25
N GLN A 376 19.62 -4.56 8.09
CA GLN A 376 19.83 -3.91 6.80
C GLN A 376 18.65 -3.02 6.39
N LEU A 377 17.43 -3.40 6.75
CA LEU A 377 16.23 -2.67 6.37
C LEU A 377 16.08 -1.41 7.22
N LEU A 378 16.38 -1.47 8.52
CA LEU A 378 16.47 -0.28 9.36
C LEU A 378 17.52 0.71 8.85
N ARG A 379 18.70 0.21 8.41
CA ARG A 379 19.73 1.05 7.78
C ARG A 379 19.21 1.71 6.50
N LEU A 380 18.45 0.98 5.68
CA LEU A 380 17.81 1.52 4.48
C LEU A 380 16.79 2.61 4.82
N ILE A 381 15.89 2.37 5.79
CA ILE A 381 14.88 3.32 6.27
C ILE A 381 15.55 4.60 6.78
N LEU A 382 16.59 4.47 7.60
CA LEU A 382 17.38 5.60 8.10
C LEU A 382 17.94 6.45 6.95
N ARG A 383 18.51 5.80 5.92
CA ARG A 383 19.06 6.48 4.74
C ARG A 383 17.97 7.21 3.94
N VAL A 384 16.85 6.55 3.64
CA VAL A 384 15.78 7.16 2.82
C VAL A 384 15.06 8.28 3.57
N TRP A 385 14.86 8.16 4.89
CA TRP A 385 14.31 9.23 5.71
C TRP A 385 15.25 10.43 5.80
N GLY A 386 16.56 10.20 5.88
CA GLY A 386 17.56 11.26 5.73
C GLY A 386 17.45 11.99 4.38
N GLY A 387 17.33 11.23 3.29
CA GLY A 387 17.12 11.77 1.93
C GLY A 387 15.84 12.60 1.81
N PHE A 388 14.73 12.13 2.39
CA PHE A 388 13.47 12.85 2.44
C PHE A 388 13.60 14.24 3.11
N GLY A 389 14.35 14.33 4.22
CA GLY A 389 14.65 15.60 4.87
C GLY A 389 15.43 16.57 3.99
N ILE A 390 16.45 16.06 3.27
CA ILE A 390 17.23 16.86 2.32
C ILE A 390 16.33 17.38 1.20
N ALA A 391 15.46 16.56 0.63
CA ALA A 391 14.48 16.98 -0.39
C ALA A 391 13.48 18.02 0.14
N CYS A 392 13.19 17.99 1.45
CA CYS A 392 12.42 19.03 2.14
C CYS A 392 13.20 20.35 2.37
N GLY A 393 14.50 20.38 2.09
CA GLY A 393 15.39 21.52 2.36
C GLY A 393 15.87 21.59 3.82
N LEU A 394 15.78 20.47 4.54
CA LEU A 394 16.23 20.37 5.93
C LEU A 394 17.72 20.01 5.99
N ASN A 395 18.41 20.52 7.01
CA ASN A 395 19.80 20.19 7.27
C ASN A 395 19.90 19.57 8.66
N GLU A 396 20.46 18.36 8.74
CA GLU A 396 20.50 17.57 9.96
C GLU A 396 21.05 18.35 11.16
N GLU A 397 22.20 19.00 10.99
CA GLU A 397 22.86 19.72 12.08
C GLU A 397 22.06 20.98 12.51
N LYS A 398 21.47 21.72 11.55
CA LYS A 398 20.62 22.88 11.87
C LYS A 398 19.36 22.46 12.60
N GLU A 399 18.73 21.38 12.17
CA GLU A 399 17.49 20.87 12.74
C GLU A 399 17.72 20.25 14.12
N ARG A 400 18.82 19.51 14.30
CA ARG A 400 19.32 19.06 15.61
C ARG A 400 19.49 20.24 16.57
N ARG A 401 20.16 21.32 16.14
CA ARG A 401 20.31 22.53 16.96
C ARG A 401 18.98 23.24 17.22
N ARG A 402 18.05 23.25 16.26
CA ARG A 402 16.72 23.85 16.43
C ARG A 402 15.93 23.08 17.47
N HIS A 403 15.80 21.77 17.30
CA HIS A 403 15.09 20.89 18.23
C HIS A 403 15.70 20.94 19.63
N ARG A 404 17.04 20.95 19.76
CA ARG A 404 17.72 21.17 21.05
C ARG A 404 17.33 22.51 21.68
N ARG A 405 17.27 23.60 20.90
CA ARG A 405 16.85 24.92 21.42
C ARG A 405 15.38 24.95 21.83
N GLU A 406 14.52 24.29 21.08
CA GLU A 406 13.09 24.17 21.40
C GLU A 406 12.90 23.35 22.69
N GLY A 407 13.60 22.22 22.82
CA GLY A 407 13.60 21.37 24.02
C GLY A 407 14.17 22.06 25.27
N ARG A 408 15.11 23.00 25.12
CA ARG A 408 15.62 23.88 26.21
C ARG A 408 14.57 24.85 26.76
N SER A 409 13.31 24.78 26.33
CA SER A 409 12.23 25.53 26.96
C SER A 409 11.56 24.75 28.10
N PHE A 410 11.89 23.46 28.27
CA PHE A 410 11.24 22.54 29.19
C PHE A 410 12.25 21.77 30.05
N CYS A 411 11.82 21.36 31.25
CA CYS A 411 12.63 20.56 32.15
C CYS A 411 12.88 19.17 31.53
N SER A 412 14.13 18.74 31.47
CA SER A 412 14.54 17.43 30.93
C SER A 412 14.01 16.25 31.75
N TRP A 413 13.72 16.45 33.04
CA TRP A 413 13.12 15.42 33.89
C TRP A 413 11.66 15.21 33.50
N THR A 414 11.34 14.08 32.86
CA THR A 414 10.01 13.79 32.27
C THR A 414 8.87 13.85 33.28
N ALA A 415 9.10 13.42 34.52
CA ALA A 415 8.09 13.46 35.59
C ALA A 415 7.93 14.85 36.24
N CYS A 416 8.71 15.87 35.84
CA CYS A 416 8.50 17.25 36.28
C CYS A 416 7.29 17.86 35.55
N LYS A 417 6.43 18.62 36.23
CA LYS A 417 5.35 19.37 35.58
C LYS A 417 5.83 20.34 34.48
N TYR A 418 7.08 20.81 34.58
CA TYR A 418 7.69 21.70 33.60
C TYR A 418 8.36 20.97 32.42
N SER A 419 8.24 19.63 32.33
CA SER A 419 8.63 18.89 31.13
C SER A 419 7.64 19.13 29.98
N THR A 420 6.40 19.48 30.30
CA THR A 420 5.35 19.82 29.32
C THR A 420 4.88 21.27 29.43
N GLN A 421 5.09 21.92 30.58
CA GLN A 421 4.69 23.32 30.79
C GLN A 421 5.91 24.24 30.80
N LYS A 422 5.76 25.43 30.22
CA LYS A 422 6.82 26.44 30.25
C LYS A 422 7.08 26.85 31.71
N PRO A 423 8.31 26.68 32.23
CA PRO A 423 8.65 27.07 33.59
C PRO A 423 8.60 28.60 33.75
N PRO A 424 8.27 29.11 34.95
CA PRO A 424 8.20 30.57 35.21
C PRO A 424 9.58 31.26 35.18
N GLY A 425 10.69 30.51 35.13
CA GLY A 425 12.05 31.05 35.09
C GLY A 425 12.97 30.27 34.16
N ASN A 426 14.19 30.77 34.00
CA ASN A 426 15.22 30.12 33.19
C ASN A 426 15.61 28.77 33.79
N LEU A 427 15.63 27.74 32.95
CA LEU A 427 16.11 26.42 33.34
C LEU A 427 17.63 26.43 33.50
N ARG A 428 18.13 25.64 34.45
CA ARG A 428 19.56 25.47 34.70
C ARG A 428 20.11 24.41 33.77
N LEU A 429 21.12 24.76 32.97
CA LEU A 429 21.88 23.80 32.17
C LEU A 429 22.62 22.81 33.09
N CYS A 430 22.56 21.54 32.72
CA CYS A 430 23.36 20.49 33.31
C CYS A 430 24.85 20.85 33.13
N GLN A 431 25.58 21.01 34.24
CA GLN A 431 27.00 21.36 34.18
C GLN A 431 27.88 20.25 33.58
N ALA A 432 27.41 19.00 33.61
CA ALA A 432 28.15 17.86 33.09
C ALA A 432 28.05 17.73 31.56
N CYS A 433 26.82 17.64 31.01
CA CYS A 433 26.64 17.45 29.57
C CYS A 433 26.43 18.75 28.79
N GLY A 434 26.02 19.84 29.44
CA GLY A 434 25.66 21.10 28.75
C GLY A 434 24.42 21.00 27.85
N GLU A 435 23.73 19.86 27.85
CA GLU A 435 22.59 19.59 26.98
C GLU A 435 21.25 19.61 27.74
N ALA A 436 21.16 18.87 28.85
CA ALA A 436 19.94 18.79 29.67
C ALA A 436 19.70 20.09 30.46
N GLN A 437 18.44 20.39 30.75
CA GLN A 437 18.03 21.59 31.47
C GLN A 437 16.99 21.28 32.54
N TYR A 438 17.16 21.81 33.74
CA TYR A 438 16.30 21.49 34.87
C TYR A 438 15.74 22.74 35.52
N CYS A 439 14.48 22.69 35.94
CA CYS A 439 13.88 23.81 36.67
C CYS A 439 14.57 24.01 38.02
N GLU A 440 15.02 22.91 38.64
CA GLU A 440 15.66 22.89 39.95
C GLU A 440 16.70 21.77 40.04
N ARG A 441 17.63 21.89 40.99
CA ARG A 441 18.68 20.90 41.25
C ARG A 441 18.10 19.52 41.63
N GLU A 442 16.92 19.50 42.24
CA GLU A 442 16.26 18.24 42.60
C GLU A 442 15.75 17.49 41.37
N CYS A 443 15.26 18.18 40.33
CA CYS A 443 14.93 17.52 39.06
C CYS A 443 16.17 16.93 38.39
N GLN A 444 17.31 17.63 38.43
CA GLN A 444 18.58 17.11 37.92
C GLN A 444 19.02 15.83 38.64
N LYS A 445 18.96 15.83 39.98
CA LYS A 445 19.34 14.64 40.77
C LYS A 445 18.38 13.47 40.53
N ARG A 446 17.08 13.75 40.40
CA ARG A 446 16.08 12.70 40.13
C ARG A 446 16.30 12.07 38.76
N ASP A 447 16.54 12.89 37.73
CA ASP A 447 16.89 12.40 36.40
C ASP A 447 18.07 11.43 36.48
N TRP A 448 19.20 11.84 37.07
CA TRP A 448 20.35 10.95 37.19
C TRP A 448 20.14 9.67 38.00
N ASN A 449 19.23 9.68 38.97
CA ASN A 449 19.00 8.53 39.85
C ASN A 449 17.89 7.60 39.34
N GLN A 450 17.01 8.10 38.48
CA GLN A 450 15.76 7.42 38.09
C GLN A 450 15.57 7.32 36.56
N GLY A 451 16.48 7.89 35.77
CA GLY A 451 16.47 7.90 34.30
C GLY A 451 17.87 7.80 33.71
#